data_AF-A0A523YZB7-F1
#
_entry.id   AF-A0A523YZB7-F1
#
_cell.length_a   1.000
_cell.length_b   1.000
_cell.length_c   1.000
_cell.angle_alpha   90.00
_cell.angle_beta   90.00
_cell.angle_gamma   90.00
#
_symmetry.space_group_name_H-M   'P 1'
#
loop_
_entity.id
_entity.type
_entity.pdbx_description
1 polymer ?
#
loop_
_entity_poly.entity_id
_entity_poly.type
_entity_poly.pdbx_seq_one_letter_code
_entity_poly.pdbx_strand_id
1 'polypeptide(L)'
;MNEEETQASDETQANDELEIKIEAPDVEAAEAEKPVTETKQEIFEDDEIPLEPVKPKRRLRRFLFWMLCVTGVFALGLVAMWFVRAGPLSTEFEKARVEIESLESELKDLRPLQAENAQLSDALETSESQLQLLSVLVDVTSAQLALAQEDEIAAKAALAGTRASLLELEEKLSAADAEIVRELIDRLELVQKEVDTDEFAASRDLEILANNLLSLERSLFR
;
A
#
# COMPACT_ATOMS: atom_id res chain seq x y z
N MET A 1 12.12 10.49 42.69
CA MET A 1 13.14 9.70 41.98
C MET A 1 12.44 8.44 41.51
N ASN A 2 11.81 8.54 40.32
CA ASN A 2 11.31 7.39 39.58
C ASN A 2 12.09 7.39 38.27
N GLU A 3 12.93 6.38 38.13
CA GLU A 3 13.57 5.95 36.90
C GLU A 3 12.63 4.92 36.27
N GLU A 4 12.08 5.20 35.09
CA GLU A 4 11.42 4.20 34.24
C GLU A 4 11.48 4.78 32.81
N GLU A 5 12.56 4.47 32.08
CA GLU A 5 12.68 3.34 31.15
C GLU A 5 12.35 3.80 29.73
N THR A 6 13.38 4.39 29.11
CA THR A 6 13.41 4.79 27.70
C THR A 6 13.75 3.55 26.87
N GLN A 7 12.74 2.88 26.31
CA GLN A 7 12.96 1.89 25.26
C GLN A 7 12.76 2.55 23.89
N ALA A 8 13.90 2.90 23.29
CA ALA A 8 14.01 3.24 21.90
C ALA A 8 13.97 1.93 21.08
N SER A 9 12.86 1.73 20.35
CA SER A 9 12.77 0.72 19.31
C SER A 9 13.00 1.40 17.97
N ASP A 10 14.27 1.42 17.58
CA ASP A 10 14.73 1.71 16.22
C ASP A 10 14.52 0.45 15.36
N GLU A 11 13.31 0.30 14.80
CA GLU A 11 13.04 -0.63 13.71
C GLU A 11 13.04 0.12 12.39
N THR A 12 14.24 0.44 11.93
CA THR A 12 14.51 0.77 10.53
C THR A 12 14.36 -0.51 9.70
N GLN A 13 13.14 -0.82 9.25
CA GLN A 13 12.91 -1.82 8.20
C GLN A 13 13.26 -1.20 6.84
N ALA A 14 14.41 -1.63 6.33
CA ALA A 14 14.80 -1.46 4.94
C ALA A 14 13.76 -2.14 4.04
N ASN A 15 12.93 -1.32 3.39
CA ASN A 15 12.04 -1.74 2.32
C ASN A 15 12.91 -2.07 1.10
N ASP A 16 13.22 -3.36 0.95
CA ASP A 16 13.91 -3.92 -0.19
C ASP A 16 12.95 -3.90 -1.38
N GLU A 17 13.26 -3.02 -2.33
CA GLU A 17 12.54 -2.71 -3.55
C GLU A 17 12.64 -3.91 -4.50
N LEU A 18 11.73 -4.88 -4.38
CA LEU A 18 11.59 -5.96 -5.35
C LEU A 18 10.97 -5.41 -6.64
N GLU A 19 11.82 -4.93 -7.54
CA GLU A 19 11.51 -4.75 -8.97
C GLU A 19 11.08 -6.10 -9.57
N ILE A 20 9.76 -6.32 -9.66
CA ILE A 20 9.19 -7.41 -10.45
C ILE A 20 9.29 -7.00 -11.92
N LYS A 21 10.42 -7.35 -12.53
CA LYS A 21 10.62 -7.27 -13.99
C LYS A 21 9.76 -8.34 -14.66
N ILE A 22 8.59 -7.95 -15.15
CA ILE A 22 7.72 -8.78 -15.98
C ILE A 22 8.36 -8.87 -17.37
N GLU A 23 9.17 -9.91 -17.56
CA GLU A 23 9.69 -10.31 -18.86
C GLU A 23 8.61 -11.12 -19.58
N ALA A 24 8.08 -10.57 -20.66
CA ALA A 24 7.06 -11.21 -21.49
C ALA A 24 7.63 -12.51 -22.10
N PRO A 25 6.84 -13.60 -22.20
CA PRO A 25 7.25 -14.76 -22.97
C PRO A 25 7.21 -14.42 -24.47
N ASP A 26 8.40 -14.34 -25.05
CA ASP A 26 8.67 -14.32 -26.48
C ASP A 26 8.11 -15.61 -27.11
N VAL A 27 7.09 -15.47 -27.96
CA VAL A 27 6.53 -16.57 -28.75
C VAL A 27 7.41 -16.70 -29.99
N GLU A 28 8.56 -17.33 -29.81
CA GLU A 28 9.47 -17.64 -30.91
C GLU A 28 8.94 -18.86 -31.70
N ALA A 29 8.54 -18.56 -32.93
CA ALA A 29 8.07 -19.50 -33.93
C ALA A 29 9.18 -20.50 -34.31
N ALA A 30 9.03 -21.75 -33.90
CA ALA A 30 9.82 -22.86 -34.43
C ALA A 30 9.16 -23.42 -35.71
N GLU A 31 9.48 -22.76 -36.81
CA GLU A 31 9.44 -23.30 -38.17
C GLU A 31 10.52 -24.39 -38.27
N ALA A 32 10.12 -25.64 -38.53
CA ALA A 32 11.06 -26.72 -38.83
C ALA A 32 10.56 -27.55 -40.01
N GLU A 33 11.23 -27.26 -41.12
CA GLU A 33 11.15 -27.83 -42.45
C GLU A 33 11.24 -29.36 -42.49
N LYS A 34 10.54 -29.94 -43.47
CA LYS A 34 10.82 -31.28 -44.00
C LYS A 34 12.23 -31.31 -44.59
N PRO A 35 12.87 -32.49 -44.61
CA PRO A 35 13.19 -32.99 -45.94
C PRO A 35 12.94 -34.48 -46.13
N VAL A 36 12.48 -34.77 -47.34
CA VAL A 36 12.50 -36.05 -48.03
C VAL A 36 13.96 -36.45 -48.27
N THR A 37 14.32 -37.71 -48.03
CA THR A 37 15.45 -38.32 -48.75
C THR A 37 15.12 -39.76 -49.11
N GLU A 38 14.84 -39.88 -50.40
CA GLU A 38 14.80 -41.08 -51.22
C GLU A 38 16.19 -41.74 -51.21
N THR A 39 16.28 -43.05 -50.96
CA THR A 39 17.43 -43.84 -51.38
C THR A 39 16.94 -45.18 -51.92
N LYS A 40 17.46 -45.47 -53.10
CA LYS A 40 16.99 -46.38 -54.14
C LYS A 40 17.95 -47.55 -54.22
N GLN A 41 17.37 -48.74 -54.45
CA GLN A 41 17.94 -49.96 -55.03
C GLN A 41 19.06 -50.69 -54.28
N GLU A 42 18.80 -51.95 -53.94
CA GLU A 42 19.37 -53.04 -54.76
C GLU A 42 18.50 -54.31 -54.70
N ILE A 43 18.41 -54.93 -55.86
CA ILE A 43 17.67 -56.14 -56.21
C ILE A 43 18.59 -57.32 -55.92
N PHE A 44 18.11 -58.33 -55.19
CA PHE A 44 18.58 -59.70 -55.37
C PHE A 44 17.39 -60.64 -55.52
N GLU A 45 17.44 -61.30 -56.67
CA GLU A 45 16.63 -62.36 -57.21
C GLU A 45 16.90 -63.68 -56.47
N ASP A 46 15.89 -64.56 -56.51
CA ASP A 46 15.99 -66.01 -56.45
C ASP A 46 16.35 -66.70 -55.13
N ASP A 47 15.33 -67.21 -54.44
CA ASP A 47 15.14 -68.66 -54.30
C ASP A 47 13.75 -68.96 -53.72
N GLU A 48 12.90 -69.62 -54.50
CA GLU A 48 11.65 -70.24 -54.08
C GLU A 48 11.93 -71.32 -53.02
N ILE A 49 11.76 -70.98 -51.74
CA ILE A 49 11.77 -71.96 -50.64
C ILE A 49 10.33 -72.18 -50.17
N PRO A 50 9.83 -73.43 -50.14
CA PRO A 50 8.44 -73.75 -49.81
C PRO A 50 7.98 -73.20 -48.46
N LEU A 51 6.79 -72.61 -48.43
CA LEU A 51 6.04 -72.21 -47.24
C LEU A 51 5.72 -73.42 -46.36
N GLU A 52 6.66 -73.83 -45.52
CA GLU A 52 6.39 -74.76 -44.43
C GLU A 52 5.72 -74.00 -43.28
N PRO A 53 4.55 -74.45 -42.79
CA PRO A 53 3.91 -73.86 -41.62
C PRO A 53 4.77 -74.19 -40.39
N VAL A 54 5.63 -73.26 -39.99
CA VAL A 54 6.33 -73.31 -38.69
C VAL A 54 5.28 -73.26 -37.58
N LYS A 55 4.84 -74.46 -37.18
CA LYS A 55 3.98 -74.68 -36.03
C LYS A 55 4.62 -73.98 -34.84
N PRO A 56 3.99 -72.94 -34.25
CA PRO A 56 4.58 -72.26 -33.10
C PRO A 56 4.74 -73.30 -31.99
N LYS A 57 6.00 -73.58 -31.62
CA LYS A 57 6.36 -74.54 -30.56
C LYS A 57 5.46 -74.28 -29.36
N ARG A 58 4.66 -75.28 -28.94
CA ARG A 58 3.68 -75.24 -27.82
C ARG A 58 4.18 -74.56 -26.53
N ARG A 59 5.50 -74.41 -26.35
CA ARG A 59 6.14 -73.69 -25.24
C ARG A 59 5.98 -72.16 -25.31
N LEU A 60 5.88 -71.56 -26.50
CA LEU A 60 5.74 -70.11 -26.68
C LEU A 60 4.39 -69.59 -26.14
N ARG A 61 3.31 -70.36 -26.30
CA ARG A 61 1.98 -70.00 -25.76
C ARG A 61 1.97 -69.93 -24.23
N ARG A 62 2.75 -70.79 -23.56
CA ARG A 62 2.90 -70.73 -22.09
C ARG A 62 3.71 -69.51 -21.67
N PHE A 63 4.77 -69.17 -22.40
CA PHE A 63 5.55 -67.96 -22.12
C PHE A 63 4.70 -66.69 -22.33
N LEU A 64 3.91 -66.62 -23.41
CA LEU A 64 2.99 -65.51 -23.67
C LEU A 64 1.95 -65.33 -22.56
N PHE A 65 1.38 -66.43 -22.06
CA PHE A 65 0.41 -66.38 -20.97
C PHE A 65 1.04 -65.86 -19.66
N TRP A 66 2.26 -66.32 -19.33
CA TRP A 66 3.01 -65.80 -18.18
C TRP A 66 3.37 -64.32 -18.34
N MET A 67 3.81 -63.91 -19.53
CA MET A 67 4.16 -62.52 -19.84
C MET A 67 2.92 -61.62 -19.73
N LEU A 68 1.75 -62.07 -20.21
CA LEU A 68 0.48 -61.36 -20.05
C LEU A 68 0.08 -61.20 -18.57
N CYS A 69 0.24 -62.25 -17.75
CA CYS A 69 -0.03 -62.16 -16.32
C CYS A 69 0.90 -61.14 -15.63
N VAL A 70 2.21 -61.19 -15.90
CA VAL A 70 3.18 -60.24 -15.34
C VAL A 70 2.85 -58.82 -15.77
N THR A 71 2.50 -58.62 -17.04
CA THR A 71 2.11 -57.32 -17.59
C THR A 71 0.83 -56.80 -16.95
N GLY A 72 -0.15 -57.68 -16.70
CA GLY A 72 -1.39 -57.32 -16.02
C GLY A 72 -1.15 -56.83 -14.59
N VAL A 73 -0.31 -57.55 -13.83
CA VAL A 73 0.06 -57.14 -12.46
C VAL A 73 0.86 -55.82 -12.47
N PHE A 74 1.77 -55.66 -13.42
CA PHE A 74 2.56 -54.43 -13.57
C PHE A 74 1.67 -53.22 -13.91
N ALA A 75 0.76 -53.37 -14.88
CA ALA A 75 -0.20 -52.33 -15.24
C ALA A 75 -1.09 -51.94 -14.05
N LEU A 76 -1.54 -52.92 -13.27
CA LEU A 76 -2.37 -52.69 -12.09
C LEU A 76 -1.60 -51.95 -10.98
N GLY A 77 -0.31 -52.26 -10.80
CA GLY A 77 0.59 -51.51 -9.92
C GLY A 77 0.79 -50.06 -10.35
N LEU A 78 0.95 -49.82 -11.66
CA LEU A 78 1.06 -48.47 -12.23
C LEU A 78 -0.20 -47.62 -12.00
N VAL A 79 -1.39 -48.21 -12.22
CA VAL A 79 -2.66 -47.52 -11.97
C VAL A 79 -2.82 -47.19 -10.49
N ALA A 80 -2.50 -48.12 -9.60
CA ALA A 80 -2.55 -47.88 -8.15
C ALA A 80 -1.57 -46.77 -7.73
N MET A 81 -0.35 -46.78 -8.25
CA MET A 81 0.66 -45.75 -7.96
C MET A 81 0.24 -44.36 -8.48
N TRP A 82 -0.38 -44.30 -9.65
CA TRP A 82 -0.90 -43.05 -10.22
C TRP A 82 -2.03 -42.47 -9.37
N PHE A 83 -2.97 -43.30 -8.91
CA PHE A 83 -4.05 -42.85 -8.01
C PHE A 83 -3.53 -42.32 -6.68
N VAL A 84 -2.54 -42.98 -6.07
CA VAL A 84 -1.92 -42.53 -4.81
C VAL A 84 -1.21 -41.18 -5.01
N ARG A 85 -0.65 -40.92 -6.19
CA ARG A 85 0.07 -39.67 -6.46
C ARG A 85 -0.82 -38.52 -6.93
N ALA A 86 -1.96 -38.78 -7.56
CA ALA A 86 -2.88 -37.74 -8.04
C ALA A 86 -3.79 -37.16 -6.92
N GLY A 87 -4.12 -37.95 -5.90
CA GLY A 87 -4.98 -37.52 -4.79
C GLY A 87 -4.49 -36.34 -3.92
N PRO A 88 -3.21 -36.24 -3.50
CA PRO A 88 -2.78 -35.17 -2.60
C PRO A 88 -2.81 -33.78 -3.25
N LEU A 89 -2.58 -33.67 -4.56
CA LEU A 89 -2.53 -32.39 -5.27
C LEU A 89 -3.86 -31.63 -5.18
N SER A 90 -5.02 -32.31 -5.29
CA SER A 90 -6.32 -31.63 -5.19
C SER A 90 -6.58 -31.05 -3.81
N THR A 91 -6.08 -31.70 -2.76
CA THR A 91 -6.25 -31.21 -1.37
C THR A 91 -5.39 -29.97 -1.10
N GLU A 92 -4.21 -29.88 -1.72
CA GLU A 92 -3.36 -28.70 -1.62
C GLU A 92 -3.98 -27.52 -2.38
N PHE A 93 -4.52 -27.76 -3.58
CA PHE A 93 -5.25 -26.72 -4.33
C PHE A 93 -6.49 -26.23 -3.60
N GLU A 94 -7.27 -27.11 -2.98
CA GLU A 94 -8.46 -26.72 -2.23
C GLU A 94 -8.08 -25.90 -1.00
N LYS A 95 -7.03 -26.29 -0.27
CA LYS A 95 -6.50 -25.50 0.85
C LYS A 95 -6.00 -24.13 0.42
N ALA A 96 -5.17 -24.05 -0.63
CA ALA A 96 -4.68 -22.78 -1.14
C ALA A 96 -5.83 -21.88 -1.62
N ARG A 97 -6.89 -22.47 -2.21
CA ARG A 97 -8.07 -21.73 -2.65
C ARG A 97 -8.87 -21.16 -1.47
N VAL A 98 -9.05 -21.93 -0.41
CA VAL A 98 -9.69 -21.47 0.84
C VAL A 98 -8.85 -20.39 1.52
N GLU A 99 -7.53 -20.55 1.53
CA GLU A 99 -6.61 -19.55 2.09
C GLU A 99 -6.66 -18.24 1.31
N ILE A 100 -6.63 -18.29 -0.03
CA ILE A 100 -6.80 -17.12 -0.89
C ILE A 100 -8.16 -16.45 -0.64
N GLU A 101 -9.25 -17.23 -0.57
CA GLU A 101 -10.58 -16.68 -0.30
C GLU A 101 -10.67 -16.03 1.10
N SER A 102 -9.99 -16.61 2.09
CA SER A 102 -9.90 -16.04 3.44
C SER A 102 -9.10 -14.73 3.46
N LEU A 103 -7.94 -14.68 2.80
CA LEU A 103 -7.10 -13.49 2.71
C LEU A 103 -7.79 -12.39 1.88
N GLU A 104 -8.51 -12.75 0.82
CA GLU A 104 -9.35 -11.81 0.06
C GLU A 104 -10.48 -11.24 0.92
N SER A 105 -11.10 -12.06 1.77
CA SER A 105 -12.10 -11.59 2.74
C SER A 105 -11.48 -10.65 3.77
N GLU A 106 -10.34 -11.00 4.36
CA GLU A 106 -9.64 -10.14 5.32
C GLU A 106 -9.21 -8.81 4.69
N LEU A 107 -8.68 -8.84 3.45
CA LEU A 107 -8.37 -7.62 2.71
C LEU A 107 -9.60 -6.78 2.45
N LYS A 108 -10.74 -7.41 2.13
CA LYS A 108 -12.01 -6.72 1.93
C LYS A 108 -12.50 -6.05 3.22
N ASP A 109 -12.23 -6.65 4.37
CA ASP A 109 -12.59 -6.11 5.68
C ASP A 109 -11.61 -5.03 6.17
N LEU A 110 -10.33 -5.10 5.79
CA LEU A 110 -9.32 -4.10 6.16
C LEU A 110 -9.38 -2.81 5.33
N ARG A 111 -9.73 -2.90 4.05
CA ARG A 111 -9.86 -1.72 3.16
C ARG A 111 -10.77 -0.60 3.70
N PRO A 112 -11.99 -0.88 4.20
CA PRO A 112 -12.83 0.18 4.75
C PRO A 112 -12.22 0.80 6.02
N LEU A 113 -11.55 0.02 6.87
CA LEU A 113 -10.86 0.53 8.07
C LEU A 113 -9.69 1.45 7.70
N GLN A 114 -8.94 1.13 6.65
CA GLN A 114 -7.86 2.00 6.17
C GLN A 114 -8.42 3.34 5.64
N ALA A 115 -9.53 3.30 4.89
CA ALA A 115 -10.20 4.50 4.41
C ALA A 115 -10.79 5.33 5.55
N GLU A 116 -11.38 4.68 6.56
CA GLU A 116 -11.90 5.33 7.76
C GLU A 116 -10.77 5.99 8.57
N ASN A 117 -9.63 5.31 8.73
CA ASN A 117 -8.49 5.86 9.45
C ASN A 117 -7.91 7.09 8.74
N ALA A 118 -7.79 7.05 7.40
CA ALA A 118 -7.39 8.22 6.63
C ALA A 118 -8.36 9.40 6.81
N GLN A 119 -9.68 9.14 6.73
CA GLN A 119 -10.70 10.18 6.97
C GLN A 119 -10.65 10.76 8.39
N LEU A 120 -10.45 9.91 9.39
CA LEU A 120 -10.33 10.33 10.79
C LEU A 120 -9.05 11.15 11.02
N SER A 121 -7.95 10.79 10.38
CA SER A 121 -6.70 11.54 10.41
C SER A 121 -6.89 12.94 9.81
N ASP A 122 -7.50 13.05 8.63
CA ASP A 122 -7.77 14.33 7.96
C ASP A 122 -8.71 15.22 8.80
N ALA A 123 -9.74 14.60 9.42
CA ALA A 123 -10.67 15.31 10.29
C ALA A 123 -10.00 15.81 11.58
N LEU A 124 -9.06 15.02 12.13
CA LEU A 124 -8.28 15.40 13.31
C LEU A 124 -7.37 16.59 12.99
N GLU A 125 -6.61 16.54 11.89
CA GLU A 125 -5.74 17.64 11.46
C GLU A 125 -6.53 18.94 11.22
N THR A 126 -7.71 18.82 10.60
CA THR A 126 -8.64 19.94 10.40
C THR A 126 -9.10 20.53 11.74
N SER A 127 -9.50 19.68 12.69
CA SER A 127 -9.95 20.11 14.02
C SER A 127 -8.83 20.75 14.84
N GLU A 128 -7.60 20.24 14.73
CA GLU A 128 -6.43 20.82 15.41
C GLU A 128 -6.11 22.21 14.86
N SER A 129 -6.14 22.38 13.54
CA SER A 129 -5.96 23.67 12.88
C SER A 129 -7.06 24.67 13.29
N GLN A 130 -8.31 24.20 13.41
CA GLN A 130 -9.41 25.01 13.90
C GLN A 130 -9.18 25.46 15.36
N LEU A 131 -8.83 24.54 16.26
CA LEU A 131 -8.53 24.86 17.66
C LEU A 131 -7.37 25.85 17.78
N GLN A 132 -6.32 25.69 16.98
CA GLN A 132 -5.17 26.60 16.93
C GLN A 132 -5.60 28.02 16.51
N LEU A 133 -6.42 28.15 15.48
CA LEU A 133 -6.96 29.45 15.04
C LEU A 133 -7.85 30.10 16.12
N LEU A 134 -8.72 29.31 16.76
CA LEU A 134 -9.54 29.78 17.88
C LEU A 134 -8.72 30.22 19.08
N SER A 135 -7.62 29.52 19.40
CA SER A 135 -6.69 29.93 20.45
C SER A 135 -6.08 31.30 20.15
N VAL A 136 -5.62 31.51 18.91
CA VAL A 136 -5.11 32.81 18.46
C VAL A 136 -6.17 33.91 18.59
N LEU A 137 -7.43 33.63 18.25
CA LEU A 137 -8.52 34.59 18.41
C LEU A 137 -8.77 34.92 19.90
N VAL A 138 -8.67 33.93 20.79
CA VAL A 138 -8.76 34.15 22.26
C VAL A 138 -7.64 35.04 22.76
N ASP A 139 -6.40 34.81 22.32
CA ASP A 139 -5.25 35.66 22.69
C ASP A 139 -5.47 37.12 22.27
N VAL A 140 -5.92 37.33 21.03
CA VAL A 140 -6.16 38.65 20.44
C VAL A 140 -7.29 39.38 21.15
N THR A 141 -8.40 38.70 21.44
CA THR A 141 -9.53 39.31 22.17
C THR A 141 -9.20 39.56 23.64
N SER A 142 -8.35 38.73 24.25
CA SER A 142 -7.82 38.97 25.60
C SER A 142 -6.90 40.19 25.62
N ALA A 143 -6.07 40.37 24.60
CA ALA A 143 -5.23 41.56 24.45
C ALA A 143 -6.06 42.83 24.24
N GLN A 144 -7.11 42.78 23.43
CA GLN A 144 -8.06 43.90 23.27
C GLN A 144 -8.71 44.29 24.60
N LEU A 145 -9.15 43.30 25.38
CA LEU A 145 -9.74 43.53 26.69
C LEU A 145 -8.74 44.18 27.66
N ALA A 146 -7.49 43.71 27.66
CA ALA A 146 -6.43 44.27 28.50
C ALA A 146 -6.08 45.72 28.11
N LEU A 147 -6.00 46.02 26.81
CA LEU A 147 -5.82 47.39 26.34
C LEU A 147 -6.97 48.30 26.78
N ALA A 148 -8.22 47.84 26.66
CA ALA A 148 -9.38 48.60 27.13
C ALA A 148 -9.39 48.84 28.65
N GLN A 149 -8.56 48.13 29.41
CA GLN A 149 -8.35 48.31 30.85
C GLN A 149 -7.09 49.11 31.18
N GLU A 150 -6.40 49.66 30.17
CA GLU A 150 -5.13 50.37 30.29
C GLU A 150 -4.01 49.49 30.88
N ASP A 151 -4.07 48.17 30.67
CA ASP A 151 -3.07 47.19 31.13
C ASP A 151 -2.23 46.64 29.95
N GLU A 152 -1.22 47.42 29.55
CA GLU A 152 -0.29 47.08 28.46
C GLU A 152 0.50 45.79 28.75
N ILE A 153 0.82 45.52 30.02
CA ILE A 153 1.57 44.33 30.42
C ILE A 153 0.72 43.08 30.20
N ALA A 154 -0.55 43.11 30.61
CA ALA A 154 -1.48 42.03 30.36
C ALA A 154 -1.76 41.84 28.87
N ALA A 155 -1.87 42.93 28.09
CA ALA A 155 -2.06 42.85 26.64
C ALA A 155 -0.88 42.12 25.95
N LYS A 156 0.36 42.48 26.31
CA LYS A 156 1.57 41.81 25.81
C LYS A 156 1.64 40.34 26.22
N ALA A 157 1.28 40.06 27.47
CA ALA A 157 1.27 38.69 27.97
C ALA A 157 0.22 37.83 27.25
N ALA A 158 -0.94 38.40 26.92
CA ALA A 158 -1.98 37.71 26.14
C ALA A 158 -1.52 37.40 24.71
N LEU A 159 -0.76 38.31 24.07
CA LEU A 159 -0.18 38.09 22.75
C LEU A 159 1.11 37.24 22.76
N ALA A 160 1.56 36.81 23.94
CA ALA A 160 2.77 36.03 24.08
C ALA A 160 2.55 34.63 23.50
N GLY A 161 3.26 34.31 22.42
CA GLY A 161 3.16 33.02 21.74
C GLY A 161 2.21 33.02 20.54
N THR A 162 1.33 34.02 20.39
CA THR A 162 0.40 34.12 19.25
C THR A 162 1.13 34.09 17.90
N ARG A 163 2.33 34.68 17.82
CA ARG A 163 3.18 34.61 16.61
C ARG A 163 3.59 33.19 16.28
N ALA A 164 4.02 32.42 17.28
CA ALA A 164 4.45 31.04 17.07
C ALA A 164 3.27 30.18 16.62
N SER A 165 2.09 30.38 17.24
CA SER A 165 0.85 29.72 16.84
C SER A 165 0.44 30.04 15.40
N LEU A 166 0.62 31.28 14.95
CA LEU A 166 0.36 31.67 13.56
C LEU A 166 1.38 31.06 12.58
N LEU A 167 2.67 31.00 12.94
CA LEU A 167 3.69 30.38 12.09
C LEU A 167 3.45 28.87 11.91
N GLU A 168 3.11 28.17 12.98
CA GLU A 168 2.75 26.74 12.88
C GLU A 168 1.47 26.54 12.05
N LEU A 169 0.49 27.45 12.17
CA LEU A 169 -0.69 27.42 11.32
C LEU A 169 -0.34 27.67 9.84
N GLU A 170 0.59 28.58 9.55
CA GLU A 170 1.08 28.85 8.18
C GLU A 170 1.62 27.59 7.51
N GLU A 171 2.39 26.77 8.25
CA GLU A 171 3.02 25.55 7.74
C GLU A 171 2.00 24.44 7.38
N LYS A 172 0.82 24.45 8.03
CA LYS A 172 -0.24 23.44 7.82
C LYS A 172 -1.21 23.83 6.70
N LEU A 173 -1.18 25.07 6.24
CA LEU A 173 -2.18 25.60 5.31
C LEU A 173 -1.72 25.57 3.84
N SER A 174 -2.69 25.72 2.94
CA SER A 174 -2.42 25.87 1.51
C SER A 174 -1.61 27.15 1.24
N ALA A 175 -0.89 27.21 0.12
CA ALA A 175 -0.09 28.40 -0.22
C ALA A 175 -0.92 29.70 -0.31
N ALA A 176 -2.20 29.62 -0.65
CA ALA A 176 -3.09 30.78 -0.71
C ALA A 176 -3.46 31.28 0.70
N ASP A 177 -3.80 30.38 1.60
CA ASP A 177 -4.19 30.72 2.98
C ASP A 177 -2.98 31.10 3.84
N ALA A 178 -1.81 30.50 3.56
CA ALA A 178 -0.54 30.84 4.20
C ALA A 178 -0.17 32.32 3.98
N GLU A 179 -0.49 32.91 2.82
CA GLU A 179 -0.25 34.33 2.58
C GLU A 179 -1.09 35.22 3.49
N ILE A 180 -2.37 34.85 3.71
CA ILE A 180 -3.24 35.56 4.66
C ILE A 180 -2.66 35.47 6.07
N VAL A 181 -2.12 34.31 6.45
CA VAL A 181 -1.47 34.13 7.75
C VAL A 181 -0.20 34.97 7.89
N ARG A 182 0.61 35.14 6.83
CA ARG A 182 1.76 36.07 6.84
C ARG A 182 1.33 37.51 7.07
N GLU A 183 0.27 37.96 6.40
CA GLU A 183 -0.29 39.30 6.64
C GLU A 183 -0.78 39.49 8.09
N LEU A 184 -1.34 38.45 8.70
CA LEU A 184 -1.72 38.44 10.12
C LEU A 184 -0.49 38.52 11.03
N ILE A 185 0.58 37.79 10.73
CA ILE A 185 1.85 37.82 11.46
C ILE A 185 2.49 39.21 11.40
N ASP A 186 2.57 39.80 10.22
CA ASP A 186 3.13 41.15 10.02
C ASP A 186 2.33 42.19 10.82
N ARG A 187 1.00 42.05 10.85
CA ARG A 187 0.13 42.95 11.62
C ARG A 187 0.26 42.75 13.11
N LEU A 188 0.40 41.51 13.57
CA LEU A 188 0.71 41.22 14.97
C LEU A 188 2.04 41.87 15.39
N GLU A 189 3.05 41.89 14.53
CA GLU A 189 4.30 42.59 14.83
C GLU A 189 4.11 44.10 14.99
N LEU A 190 3.25 44.72 14.17
CA LEU A 190 2.93 46.14 14.29
C LEU A 190 2.25 46.42 15.63
N VAL A 191 1.23 45.63 15.98
CA VAL A 191 0.56 45.71 17.29
C VAL A 191 1.57 45.61 18.44
N GLN A 192 2.48 44.63 18.41
CA GLN A 192 3.47 44.45 19.47
C GLN A 192 4.43 45.64 19.61
N LYS A 193 4.71 46.37 18.53
CA LYS A 193 5.54 47.59 18.55
C LYS A 193 4.73 48.80 19.04
N GLU A 194 3.45 48.88 18.70
CA GLU A 194 2.58 50.02 18.99
C GLU A 194 1.98 49.98 20.39
N VAL A 195 1.85 48.81 21.00
CA VAL A 195 1.21 48.62 22.32
C VAL A 195 1.82 49.49 23.44
N ASP A 196 3.10 49.87 23.31
CA ASP A 196 3.83 50.72 24.27
C ASP A 196 3.79 52.22 23.95
N THR A 197 3.42 52.57 22.72
CA THR A 197 3.63 53.94 22.19
C THR A 197 2.35 54.59 21.68
N ASP A 198 1.40 53.80 21.20
CA ASP A 198 0.14 54.25 20.62
C ASP A 198 -0.94 53.17 20.85
N GLU A 199 -1.56 53.21 22.03
CA GLU A 199 -2.65 52.30 22.42
C GLU A 199 -3.82 52.32 21.42
N PHE A 200 -4.13 53.50 20.87
CA PHE A 200 -5.22 53.65 19.91
C PHE A 200 -4.92 52.92 18.60
N ALA A 201 -3.70 53.07 18.06
CA ALA A 201 -3.26 52.34 16.88
C ALA A 201 -3.26 50.82 17.13
N ALA A 202 -2.67 50.37 18.25
CA ALA A 202 -2.62 48.96 18.64
C ALA A 202 -4.03 48.35 18.76
N SER A 203 -4.98 49.06 19.37
CA SER A 203 -6.37 48.59 19.50
C SER A 203 -7.07 48.45 18.14
N ARG A 204 -6.83 49.38 17.20
CA ARG A 204 -7.41 49.33 15.85
C ARG A 204 -6.81 48.18 15.03
N ASP A 205 -5.52 47.95 15.15
CA ASP A 205 -4.85 46.84 14.45
C ASP A 205 -5.27 45.47 15.01
N LEU A 206 -5.45 45.34 16.34
CA LEU A 206 -6.04 44.14 16.94
C LEU A 206 -7.46 43.87 16.43
N GLU A 207 -8.28 44.91 16.26
CA GLU A 207 -9.64 44.78 15.69
C GLU A 207 -9.60 44.26 14.24
N ILE A 208 -8.69 44.79 13.41
CA ILE A 208 -8.49 44.30 12.05
C ILE A 208 -8.02 42.84 12.07
N LEU A 209 -7.06 42.53 12.93
CA LEU A 209 -6.51 41.18 13.06
C LEU A 209 -7.59 40.16 13.49
N ALA A 210 -8.44 40.50 14.46
CA ALA A 210 -9.57 39.67 14.87
C ALA A 210 -10.57 39.44 13.72
N ASN A 211 -10.88 40.49 12.95
CA ASN A 211 -11.79 40.37 11.80
C ASN A 211 -11.21 39.50 10.68
N ASN A 212 -9.90 39.61 10.42
CA ASN A 212 -9.20 38.79 9.43
C ASN A 212 -9.12 37.32 9.87
N LEU A 213 -8.87 37.05 11.16
CA LEU A 213 -8.93 35.70 11.72
C LEU A 213 -10.31 35.07 11.57
N LEU A 214 -11.38 35.82 11.85
CA LEU A 214 -12.75 35.37 11.64
C LEU A 214 -13.09 35.15 10.16
N SER A 215 -12.50 35.94 9.26
CA SER A 215 -12.64 35.72 7.82
C SER A 215 -11.92 34.45 7.37
N LEU A 216 -10.70 34.22 7.88
CA LEU A 216 -9.91 33.03 7.62
C LEU A 216 -10.62 31.77 8.13
N GLU A 217 -11.17 31.81 9.34
CA GLU A 217 -11.95 30.71 9.93
C GLU A 217 -13.11 30.28 9.02
N ARG A 218 -13.87 31.24 8.52
CA ARG A 218 -15.00 30.98 7.62
C ARG A 218 -14.57 30.47 6.25
N SER A 219 -13.37 30.83 5.81
CA SER A 219 -12.83 30.39 4.52
C SER A 219 -12.34 28.95 4.59
N LEU A 220 -11.76 28.56 5.72
CA LEU A 220 -11.15 27.23 5.90
C LEU A 220 -12.14 26.16 6.34
N PHE A 221 -13.11 26.49 7.19
CA PHE A 221 -13.89 25.47 7.92
C PHE A 221 -15.40 25.48 7.61
N ARG A 222 -15.84 26.18 6.56
CA ARG A 222 -17.26 26.29 6.21
C ARG A 222 -17.60 25.69 4.85
#